data_AF-R5KB61-F1
#
_entry.id   AF-R5KB61-F1
#
_cell.length_a   1.000
_cell.length_b   1.000
_cell.length_c   1.000
_cell.angle_alpha   90.00
_cell.angle_beta   90.00
_cell.angle_gamma   90.00
#
_symmetry.space_group_name_H-M   'P 1'
#
loop_
_entity.id
_entity.type
_entity.pdbx_description
1 polymer ?
#
loop_
_entity_poly.entity_id
_entity_poly.type
_entity_poly.pdbx_seq_one_letter_code
_entity_poly.pdbx_strand_id
1 'polypeptide(L)'
;MSFINKLAGGMSSSKIQEAAQTVAERTPVLRFGGWQTMGAHTRPADTRTTQQLLTNIDYFAQRNPEVAQFKKELKSMNPEHLGLVSDICELANSNAMLNTNLNMKKPVSNGKSLFAFLMEKLPKASKENPEALNFAQEVINQTDTNASKYFLAEFAGIYDHPEAAKHLAATKPFVKDIAEGTLKGGYTMDFSKERNFVNNIAAYINSDADPQKIEMLSKIIKLGEDTPLENMSFNGVDFIHSKAPISQVEDNMKVVPQVAANIKGDLNLTEFLTRNVNLY
;
A
#
# COMPACT_ATOMS: atom_id res chain seq x y z
N MET A 1 -62.38 -22.45 10.91
CA MET A 1 -61.41 -21.52 10.28
C MET A 1 -61.30 -20.21 11.07
N SER A 2 -60.82 -20.23 12.32
CA SER A 2 -60.64 -19.00 13.14
C SER A 2 -59.52 -19.11 14.20
N PHE A 3 -58.98 -20.32 14.45
CA PHE A 3 -58.00 -20.54 15.52
C PHE A 3 -56.51 -20.55 15.10
N ILE A 4 -56.18 -20.37 13.82
CA ILE A 4 -54.76 -20.42 13.36
C ILE A 4 -54.10 -19.03 13.28
N ASN A 5 -54.87 -17.93 13.22
CA ASN A 5 -54.30 -16.58 13.07
C ASN A 5 -53.87 -15.88 14.38
N LYS A 6 -53.79 -16.59 15.51
CA LYS A 6 -53.41 -16.01 16.81
C LYS A 6 -52.01 -16.38 17.34
N LEU A 7 -51.23 -17.17 16.58
CA LEU A 7 -49.90 -17.63 17.01
C LEU A 7 -48.72 -17.00 16.24
N ALA A 8 -48.96 -16.31 15.13
CA ALA A 8 -47.94 -15.50 14.47
C ALA A 8 -48.18 -14.04 14.85
N GLY A 9 -47.49 -13.57 15.90
CA GLY A 9 -47.37 -12.14 16.18
C GLY A 9 -46.77 -11.46 14.96
N GLY A 10 -47.64 -10.85 14.14
CA GLY A 10 -47.25 -10.15 12.92
C GLY A 10 -46.36 -8.98 13.28
N MET A 11 -45.05 -9.16 13.11
CA MET A 11 -44.13 -8.03 13.01
C MET A 11 -44.54 -7.23 11.78
N SER A 12 -44.87 -5.94 11.95
CA SER A 12 -45.23 -5.07 10.84
C SER A 12 -44.09 -5.03 9.82
N SER A 13 -44.42 -4.88 8.53
CA SER A 13 -43.44 -4.75 7.45
C SER A 13 -42.38 -3.68 7.74
N SER A 14 -42.75 -2.60 8.43
CA SER A 14 -41.84 -1.57 8.91
C SER A 14 -40.81 -2.08 9.92
N LYS A 15 -41.20 -2.92 10.89
CA LYS A 15 -40.27 -3.53 11.85
C LYS A 15 -39.38 -4.58 11.22
N ILE A 16 -39.87 -5.28 10.18
CA ILE A 16 -39.05 -6.22 9.39
C ILE A 16 -38.03 -5.45 8.55
N GLN A 17 -38.41 -4.33 7.93
CA GLN A 17 -37.49 -3.45 7.20
C GLN A 17 -36.47 -2.77 8.13
N GLU A 18 -36.91 -2.28 9.28
CA GLU A 18 -36.06 -1.68 10.29
C GLU A 18 -35.08 -2.72 10.86
N ALA A 19 -35.55 -3.92 11.20
CA ALA A 19 -34.69 -5.03 11.62
C ALA A 19 -33.73 -5.47 10.50
N ALA A 20 -34.17 -5.53 9.25
CA ALA A 20 -33.31 -5.86 8.11
C ALA A 20 -32.24 -4.79 7.86
N GLN A 21 -32.57 -3.50 8.01
CA GLN A 21 -31.61 -2.39 7.98
C GLN A 21 -30.63 -2.47 9.15
N THR A 22 -31.11 -2.75 10.37
CA THR A 22 -30.25 -2.88 11.55
C THR A 22 -29.30 -4.09 11.46
N VAL A 23 -29.74 -5.18 10.81
CA VAL A 23 -28.92 -6.37 10.54
C VAL A 23 -27.91 -6.10 9.41
N ALA A 24 -28.31 -5.39 8.36
CA ALA A 24 -27.41 -4.96 7.29
C ALA A 24 -26.31 -4.01 7.82
N GLU A 25 -26.63 -3.10 8.75
CA GLU A 25 -25.65 -2.23 9.42
C GLU A 25 -24.68 -2.97 10.34
N ARG A 26 -25.05 -4.17 10.80
CA ARG A 26 -24.24 -5.02 11.70
C ARG A 26 -23.49 -6.15 11.00
N THR A 27 -23.72 -6.35 9.70
CA THR A 27 -23.02 -7.39 8.94
C THR A 27 -21.67 -6.86 8.49
N PRO A 28 -20.55 -7.53 8.80
CA PRO A 28 -19.24 -7.07 8.35
C PRO A 28 -19.14 -7.12 6.82
N VAL A 29 -18.55 -6.10 6.23
CA VAL A 29 -18.31 -6.01 4.78
C VAL A 29 -16.82 -6.20 4.54
N LEU A 30 -16.45 -7.39 4.06
CA LEU A 30 -15.06 -7.78 3.86
C LEU A 30 -14.64 -7.55 2.40
N ARG A 31 -13.40 -7.07 2.22
CA ARG A 31 -12.78 -6.77 0.92
C ARG A 31 -11.91 -7.91 0.41
N PHE A 32 -11.44 -8.80 1.29
CA PHE A 32 -10.62 -9.94 0.92
C PHE A 32 -11.48 -11.20 0.82
N GLY A 33 -11.68 -11.69 -0.41
CA GLY A 33 -12.41 -12.92 -0.68
C GLY A 33 -12.29 -13.35 -2.13
N GLY A 34 -12.57 -14.63 -2.40
CA GLY A 34 -12.50 -15.20 -3.75
C GLY A 34 -11.07 -15.46 -4.25
N TRP A 35 -10.98 -15.83 -5.53
CA TRP A 35 -9.70 -16.02 -6.20
C TRP A 35 -9.03 -14.66 -6.45
N GLN A 36 -7.79 -14.49 -5.99
CA GLN A 36 -7.01 -13.28 -6.22
C GLN A 36 -5.92 -13.53 -7.25
N THR A 37 -5.69 -12.53 -8.10
CA THR A 37 -4.51 -12.50 -8.97
C THR A 37 -3.24 -12.46 -8.12
N MET A 38 -2.27 -13.31 -8.47
CA MET A 38 -0.97 -13.36 -7.81
C MET A 38 -0.05 -12.23 -8.28
N GLY A 39 0.73 -11.67 -7.37
CA GLY A 39 1.70 -10.61 -7.60
C GLY A 39 1.09 -9.21 -7.57
N ALA A 40 1.38 -8.40 -8.59
CA ALA A 40 0.83 -7.07 -8.74
C ALA A 40 -0.67 -7.14 -9.03
N HIS A 41 -1.47 -6.40 -8.27
CA HIS A 41 -2.91 -6.39 -8.41
C HIS A 41 -3.52 -5.10 -7.88
N THR A 42 -4.12 -4.32 -8.77
CA THR A 42 -4.95 -3.17 -8.38
C THR A 42 -6.32 -3.64 -7.90
N ARG A 43 -6.56 -3.48 -6.60
CA ARG A 43 -7.88 -3.69 -5.98
C ARG A 43 -8.85 -2.60 -6.42
N PRO A 44 -10.16 -2.92 -6.45
CA PRO A 44 -11.19 -1.89 -6.51
C PRO A 44 -11.05 -0.90 -5.34
N ALA A 45 -11.48 0.34 -5.59
CA ALA A 45 -11.58 1.35 -4.55
C ALA A 45 -12.39 0.82 -3.35
N ASP A 46 -11.96 1.15 -2.14
CA ASP A 46 -12.70 0.79 -0.93
C ASP A 46 -14.00 1.61 -0.87
N THR A 47 -15.13 0.92 -0.96
CA THR A 47 -16.47 1.54 -0.93
C THR A 47 -17.12 1.45 0.44
N ARG A 48 -16.44 0.87 1.44
CA ARG A 48 -16.99 0.73 2.79
C ARG A 48 -17.11 2.09 3.45
N THR A 49 -18.27 2.35 4.03
CA THR A 49 -18.49 3.55 4.84
C THR A 49 -17.76 3.45 6.18
N THR A 50 -17.52 4.59 6.83
CA THR A 50 -16.98 4.65 8.20
C THR A 50 -17.74 3.72 9.15
N GLN A 51 -19.07 3.68 9.06
CA GLN A 51 -19.90 2.83 9.93
C GLN A 51 -19.63 1.34 9.67
N GLN A 52 -19.50 0.93 8.40
CA GLN A 52 -19.16 -0.45 8.04
C GLN A 52 -17.76 -0.83 8.54
N LEU A 53 -16.79 0.08 8.45
CA LEU A 53 -15.43 -0.13 8.97
C LEU A 53 -15.41 -0.29 10.50
N LEU A 54 -16.19 0.52 11.23
CA LEU A 54 -16.36 0.35 12.67
C LEU A 54 -17.03 -0.98 13.02
N THR A 55 -18.04 -1.41 12.26
CA THR A 55 -18.67 -2.73 12.39
C THR A 55 -17.66 -3.86 12.14
N ASN A 56 -16.75 -3.72 11.17
CA ASN A 56 -15.69 -4.69 10.93
C ASN A 56 -14.73 -4.79 12.12
N ILE A 57 -14.30 -3.66 12.68
CA ILE A 57 -13.46 -3.63 13.89
C ILE A 57 -14.18 -4.33 15.05
N ASP A 58 -15.47 -4.06 15.25
CA ASP A 58 -16.30 -4.73 16.25
C ASP A 58 -16.37 -6.26 16.02
N TYR A 59 -16.53 -6.69 14.76
CA TYR A 59 -16.53 -8.10 14.35
C TYR A 59 -15.21 -8.81 14.66
N PHE A 60 -14.07 -8.19 14.34
CA PHE A 60 -12.75 -8.77 14.59
C PHE A 60 -12.36 -8.73 16.07
N ALA A 61 -12.75 -7.69 16.82
CA ALA A 61 -12.53 -7.61 18.27
C ALA A 61 -13.22 -8.76 19.03
N GLN A 62 -14.34 -9.28 18.54
CA GLN A 62 -15.00 -10.44 19.17
C GLN A 62 -14.22 -11.76 18.97
N ARG A 63 -13.29 -11.81 18.02
CA ARG A 63 -12.61 -13.03 17.57
C ARG A 63 -11.11 -13.02 17.85
N ASN A 64 -10.51 -11.84 17.93
CA ASN A 64 -9.08 -11.64 18.10
C ASN A 64 -8.81 -10.79 19.36
N PRO A 65 -8.17 -11.36 20.40
CA PRO A 65 -7.85 -10.64 21.63
C PRO A 65 -7.04 -9.36 21.42
N GLU A 66 -6.14 -9.35 20.43
CA GLU A 66 -5.31 -8.20 20.08
C GLU A 66 -6.14 -7.02 19.61
N VAL A 67 -7.17 -7.26 18.79
CA VAL A 67 -8.09 -6.20 18.33
C VAL A 67 -8.99 -5.75 19.48
N ALA A 68 -9.43 -6.69 20.33
CA ALA A 68 -10.23 -6.37 21.51
C ALA A 68 -9.49 -5.41 22.45
N GLN A 69 -8.19 -5.64 22.66
CA GLN A 69 -7.34 -4.83 23.52
C GLN A 69 -7.26 -3.36 23.05
N PHE A 70 -7.09 -3.13 21.75
CA PHE A 70 -6.92 -1.79 21.17
C PHE A 70 -8.19 -1.20 20.56
N LYS A 71 -9.34 -1.86 20.76
CA LYS A 71 -10.60 -1.54 20.07
C LYS A 71 -11.00 -0.06 20.20
N LYS A 72 -10.87 0.51 21.39
CA LYS A 72 -11.33 1.89 21.65
C LYS A 72 -10.44 2.89 20.91
N GLU A 73 -9.13 2.66 20.93
CA GLU A 73 -8.11 3.46 20.27
C GLU A 73 -8.27 3.36 18.76
N LEU A 74 -8.44 2.16 18.21
CA LEU A 74 -8.67 1.91 16.79
C LEU A 74 -9.93 2.64 16.30
N LYS A 75 -11.04 2.59 17.03
CA LYS A 75 -12.28 3.30 16.68
C LYS A 75 -12.17 4.83 16.80
N SER A 76 -11.13 5.35 17.45
CA SER A 76 -10.88 6.79 17.61
C SER A 76 -9.87 7.36 16.61
N MET A 77 -9.35 6.54 15.70
CA MET A 77 -8.46 6.97 14.62
C MET A 77 -9.17 7.92 13.64
N ASN A 78 -8.40 8.67 12.84
CA ASN A 78 -8.94 9.38 11.67
C ASN A 78 -9.77 8.37 10.82
N PRO A 79 -11.03 8.66 10.49
CA PRO A 79 -11.88 7.79 9.69
C PRO A 79 -11.23 7.27 8.40
N GLU A 80 -10.38 8.07 7.74
CA GLU A 80 -9.66 7.69 6.52
C GLU A 80 -8.74 6.48 6.71
N HIS A 81 -8.25 6.26 7.94
CA HIS A 81 -7.33 5.16 8.26
C HIS A 81 -8.05 3.90 8.76
N LEU A 82 -9.37 3.92 8.95
CA LEU A 82 -10.11 2.75 9.42
C LEU A 82 -10.18 1.64 8.36
N GLY A 83 -10.09 1.99 7.08
CA GLY A 83 -9.97 1.05 5.96
C GLY A 83 -8.76 0.12 6.15
N LEU A 84 -7.61 0.72 6.48
CA LEU A 84 -6.36 0.00 6.72
C LEU A 84 -6.47 -0.95 7.91
N VAL A 85 -7.11 -0.52 9.01
CA VAL A 85 -7.33 -1.39 10.18
C VAL A 85 -8.14 -2.63 9.78
N SER A 86 -9.24 -2.42 9.06
CA SER A 86 -10.08 -3.53 8.58
C SER A 86 -9.30 -4.46 7.65
N ASP A 87 -8.54 -3.90 6.71
CA ASP A 87 -7.76 -4.68 5.75
C ASP A 87 -6.68 -5.52 6.43
N ILE A 88 -5.98 -4.98 7.43
CA ILE A 88 -4.98 -5.73 8.21
C ILE A 88 -5.66 -6.85 9.00
N CYS A 89 -6.86 -6.62 9.55
CA CYS A 89 -7.62 -7.67 10.23
C CYS A 89 -8.03 -8.79 9.27
N GLU A 90 -8.47 -8.44 8.07
CA GLU A 90 -8.81 -9.42 7.03
C GLU A 90 -7.59 -10.21 6.57
N LEU A 91 -6.47 -9.54 6.27
CA LEU A 91 -5.20 -10.17 5.90
C LEU A 91 -4.72 -11.13 7.00
N ALA A 92 -4.76 -10.72 8.27
CA ALA A 92 -4.34 -11.56 9.38
C ALA A 92 -5.21 -12.82 9.56
N ASN A 93 -6.44 -12.81 9.05
CA ASN A 93 -7.39 -13.91 9.11
C ASN A 93 -7.57 -14.65 7.79
N SER A 94 -6.93 -14.19 6.71
CA SER A 94 -6.87 -14.89 5.44
C SER A 94 -5.73 -15.90 5.44
N ASN A 95 -5.98 -17.05 4.82
CA ASN A 95 -4.94 -18.04 4.54
C ASN A 95 -4.89 -18.25 3.03
N ALA A 96 -3.74 -17.98 2.43
CA ALA A 96 -3.48 -18.41 1.07
C ALA A 96 -3.19 -19.92 1.08
N MET A 97 -3.73 -20.66 0.10
CA MET A 97 -3.37 -22.08 -0.14
C MET A 97 -2.02 -22.18 -0.86
N LEU A 98 -1.01 -21.46 -0.37
CA LEU A 98 0.34 -21.40 -0.91
C LEU A 98 1.32 -21.95 0.12
N ASN A 99 2.38 -22.61 -0.34
CA ASN A 99 3.45 -23.12 0.51
C ASN A 99 4.17 -21.98 1.26
N THR A 100 4.13 -20.77 0.70
CA THR A 100 4.61 -19.54 1.31
C THR A 100 3.42 -18.66 1.68
N ASN A 101 2.97 -18.79 2.93
CA ASN A 101 1.94 -17.92 3.51
C ASN A 101 2.47 -17.38 4.85
N LEU A 102 2.53 -16.06 4.96
CA LEU A 102 2.95 -15.41 6.19
C LEU A 102 1.80 -15.45 7.20
N ASN A 103 2.00 -16.18 8.30
CA ASN A 103 1.04 -16.18 9.40
C ASN A 103 1.29 -14.97 10.32
N MET A 104 0.53 -13.88 10.08
CA MET A 104 0.65 -12.63 10.85
C MET A 104 0.31 -12.79 12.34
N LYS A 105 -0.41 -13.85 12.71
CA LYS A 105 -0.83 -14.16 14.08
C LYS A 105 0.15 -15.06 14.82
N LYS A 106 1.15 -15.63 14.13
CA LYS A 106 2.19 -16.43 14.78
C LYS A 106 3.11 -15.52 15.60
N PRO A 107 3.25 -15.74 16.92
CA PRO A 107 4.20 -14.98 17.73
C PRO A 107 5.65 -15.22 17.28
N VAL A 108 6.49 -14.19 17.39
CA VAL A 108 7.95 -14.33 17.23
C VAL A 108 8.63 -14.43 18.61
N SER A 109 9.97 -14.46 18.65
CA SER A 109 10.77 -14.70 19.87
C SER A 109 10.48 -13.73 21.04
N ASN A 110 9.98 -12.53 20.77
CA ASN A 110 9.57 -11.56 21.79
C ASN A 110 8.15 -11.76 22.32
N GLY A 111 7.45 -12.83 21.90
CA GLY A 111 6.09 -13.18 22.32
C GLY A 111 4.97 -12.40 21.62
N LYS A 112 5.29 -11.40 20.79
CA LYS A 112 4.30 -10.58 20.08
C LYS A 112 4.19 -11.00 18.62
N SER A 113 2.97 -11.14 18.11
CA SER A 113 2.74 -11.40 16.68
C SER A 113 2.83 -10.09 15.87
N LEU A 114 3.05 -10.19 14.56
CA LEU A 114 2.97 -9.02 13.67
C LEU A 114 1.61 -8.33 13.79
N PHE A 115 0.53 -9.10 13.85
CA PHE A 115 -0.82 -8.57 13.98
C PHE A 115 -1.00 -7.77 15.28
N ALA A 116 -0.54 -8.31 16.42
CA ALA A 116 -0.55 -7.60 17.70
C ALA A 116 0.28 -6.31 17.64
N PHE A 117 1.42 -6.35 16.95
CA PHE A 117 2.29 -5.19 16.79
C PHE A 117 1.59 -4.07 16.01
N LEU A 118 0.96 -4.40 14.88
CA LEU A 118 0.25 -3.43 14.06
C LEU A 118 -0.96 -2.82 14.79
N MET A 119 -1.80 -3.63 15.46
CA MET A 119 -2.97 -3.11 16.19
C MET A 119 -2.60 -2.11 17.29
N GLU A 120 -1.44 -2.30 17.93
CA GLU A 120 -0.91 -1.35 18.93
C GLU A 120 -0.41 -0.05 18.30
N LYS A 121 0.25 -0.13 17.13
CA LYS A 121 0.96 1.01 16.52
C LYS A 121 0.05 1.95 15.74
N LEU A 122 -0.95 1.40 15.04
CA LEU A 122 -1.81 2.15 14.13
C LEU A 122 -2.49 3.38 14.78
N PRO A 123 -3.04 3.34 16.02
CA PRO A 123 -3.67 4.50 16.63
C PRO A 123 -2.74 5.70 16.81
N LYS A 124 -1.48 5.46 17.19
CA LYS A 124 -0.47 6.50 17.36
C LYS A 124 -0.02 7.06 16.02
N ALA A 125 0.34 6.16 15.09
CA ALA A 125 0.80 6.55 13.76
C ALA A 125 -0.28 7.28 12.95
N SER A 126 -1.57 6.99 13.16
CA SER A 126 -2.70 7.75 12.59
C SER A 126 -2.65 9.25 12.90
N LYS A 127 -2.03 9.65 14.01
CA LYS A 127 -1.88 11.05 14.44
C LYS A 127 -0.52 11.62 14.11
N GLU A 128 0.54 10.83 14.35
CA GLU A 128 1.92 11.31 14.30
C GLU A 128 2.61 11.04 12.95
N ASN A 129 2.20 10.01 12.22
CA ASN A 129 2.77 9.62 10.93
C ASN A 129 1.68 9.08 9.98
N PRO A 130 0.69 9.91 9.60
CA PRO A 130 -0.43 9.47 8.76
C PRO A 130 0.03 8.99 7.37
N GLU A 131 1.13 9.54 6.84
CA GLU A 131 1.67 9.13 5.54
C GLU A 131 2.13 7.67 5.51
N ALA A 132 2.62 7.12 6.63
CA ALA A 132 2.93 5.69 6.72
C ALA A 132 1.69 4.81 6.56
N LEU A 133 0.52 5.25 7.08
CA LEU A 133 -0.74 4.52 6.94
C LEU A 133 -1.27 4.65 5.51
N ASN A 134 -1.23 5.85 4.94
CA ASN A 134 -1.61 6.10 3.55
C ASN A 134 -0.76 5.27 2.57
N PHE A 135 0.54 5.20 2.81
CA PHE A 135 1.46 4.41 1.99
C PHE A 135 1.20 2.91 2.13
N ALA A 136 1.00 2.40 3.36
CA ALA A 136 0.66 1.00 3.58
C ALA A 136 -0.67 0.61 2.91
N GLN A 137 -1.67 1.50 2.95
CA GLN A 137 -2.93 1.30 2.26
C GLN A 137 -2.75 1.24 0.75
N GLU A 138 -1.90 2.08 0.17
CA GLU A 138 -1.57 2.03 -1.26
C GLU A 138 -0.91 0.71 -1.64
N VAL A 139 0.08 0.24 -0.86
CA VAL A 139 0.71 -1.06 -1.11
C VAL A 139 -0.31 -2.21 -1.06
N ILE A 140 -1.21 -2.21 -0.07
CA ILE A 140 -2.29 -3.20 0.00
C ILE A 140 -3.21 -3.07 -1.22
N ASN A 141 -3.46 -1.87 -1.72
CA ASN A 141 -4.31 -1.67 -2.89
C ASN A 141 -3.67 -2.16 -4.20
N GLN A 142 -2.33 -2.23 -4.30
CA GLN A 142 -1.63 -2.57 -5.55
C GLN A 142 -0.96 -3.96 -5.57
N THR A 143 -1.06 -4.75 -4.50
CA THR A 143 -0.36 -6.04 -4.38
C THR A 143 -1.25 -7.15 -3.85
N ASP A 144 -1.06 -8.41 -4.22
CA ASP A 144 -1.85 -9.53 -3.69
C ASP A 144 -1.76 -9.70 -2.15
N THR A 145 -2.53 -10.65 -1.60
CA THR A 145 -2.52 -10.94 -0.15
C THR A 145 -1.12 -11.28 0.39
N ASN A 146 -0.31 -12.03 -0.36
CA ASN A 146 1.00 -12.48 0.11
C ASN A 146 2.01 -11.33 0.17
N ALA A 147 2.10 -10.55 -0.92
CA ALA A 147 2.95 -9.37 -1.01
C ALA A 147 2.51 -8.30 0.00
N SER A 148 1.21 -8.09 0.19
CA SER A 148 0.69 -7.20 1.24
C SER A 148 1.17 -7.61 2.63
N LYS A 149 1.06 -8.90 2.99
CA LYS A 149 1.51 -9.42 4.29
C LYS A 149 3.03 -9.30 4.47
N TYR A 150 3.79 -9.62 3.43
CA TYR A 150 5.24 -9.53 3.47
C TYR A 150 5.70 -8.07 3.64
N PHE A 151 5.11 -7.13 2.89
CA PHE A 151 5.34 -5.71 3.07
C PHE A 151 5.02 -5.26 4.51
N LEU A 152 3.85 -5.60 5.04
CA LEU A 152 3.48 -5.24 6.41
C LEU A 152 4.46 -5.79 7.46
N ALA A 153 5.08 -6.95 7.20
CA ALA A 153 6.07 -7.55 8.09
C ALA A 153 7.40 -6.79 8.07
N GLU A 154 7.94 -6.52 6.88
CA GLU A 154 9.25 -5.88 6.71
C GLU A 154 9.20 -4.36 6.97
N PHE A 155 8.06 -3.72 6.70
CA PHE A 155 7.90 -2.27 6.79
C PHE A 155 7.27 -1.80 8.10
N ALA A 156 6.97 -2.69 9.04
CA ALA A 156 6.26 -2.38 10.28
C ALA A 156 6.94 -1.28 11.12
N GLY A 157 8.27 -1.17 11.06
CA GLY A 157 9.02 -0.13 11.79
C GLY A 157 8.70 1.28 11.34
N ILE A 158 8.29 1.49 10.08
CA ILE A 158 8.11 2.83 9.49
C ILE A 158 7.07 3.68 10.24
N TYR A 159 6.12 3.04 10.93
CA TYR A 159 5.07 3.74 11.68
C TYR A 159 5.62 4.63 12.81
N ASP A 160 6.83 4.35 13.29
CA ASP A 160 7.52 5.14 14.32
C ASP A 160 8.47 6.22 13.74
N HIS A 161 8.55 6.37 12.42
CA HIS A 161 9.49 7.26 11.72
C HIS A 161 8.79 8.38 10.92
N PRO A 162 8.21 9.40 11.59
CA PRO A 162 7.52 10.50 10.92
C PRO A 162 8.43 11.33 9.99
N GLU A 163 9.75 11.29 10.20
CA GLU A 163 10.74 11.92 9.32
C GLU A 163 10.70 11.38 7.88
N ALA A 164 10.22 10.13 7.68
CA ALA A 164 10.09 9.51 6.36
C ALA A 164 8.83 9.97 5.60
N ALA A 165 7.96 10.80 6.18
CA ALA A 165 6.67 11.17 5.60
C ALA A 165 6.78 11.78 4.19
N LYS A 166 7.81 12.60 3.93
CA LYS A 166 8.02 13.19 2.60
C LYS A 166 8.39 12.13 1.56
N HIS A 167 9.28 11.20 1.92
CA HIS A 167 9.65 10.10 1.04
C HIS A 167 8.46 9.19 0.76
N LEU A 168 7.67 8.86 1.78
CA LEU A 168 6.45 8.06 1.63
C LEU A 168 5.46 8.73 0.67
N ALA A 169 5.18 10.01 0.88
CA ALA A 169 4.27 10.78 0.02
C ALA A 169 4.75 10.84 -1.43
N ALA A 170 6.04 11.11 -1.65
CA ALA A 170 6.64 11.17 -2.98
C ALA A 170 6.70 9.80 -3.67
N THR A 171 6.90 8.71 -2.92
CA THR A 171 7.01 7.35 -3.45
C THR A 171 5.64 6.74 -3.78
N LYS A 172 4.59 7.13 -3.03
CA LYS A 172 3.25 6.53 -3.13
C LYS A 172 2.73 6.35 -4.58
N PRO A 173 2.85 7.35 -5.50
CA PRO A 173 2.37 7.21 -6.87
C PRO A 173 3.04 6.08 -7.67
N PHE A 174 4.26 5.68 -7.30
CA PHE A 174 5.06 4.67 -8.02
C PHE A 174 4.86 3.25 -7.49
N VAL A 175 4.09 3.06 -6.40
CA VAL A 175 3.89 1.74 -5.78
C VAL A 175 3.34 0.72 -6.77
N LYS A 176 2.39 1.13 -7.63
CA LYS A 176 1.82 0.27 -8.67
C LYS A 176 2.89 -0.19 -9.66
N ASP A 177 3.63 0.75 -10.23
CA ASP A 177 4.66 0.46 -11.25
C ASP A 177 5.78 -0.42 -10.66
N ILE A 178 6.19 -0.16 -9.42
CA ILE A 178 7.16 -0.99 -8.69
C ILE A 178 6.60 -2.41 -8.50
N ALA A 179 5.34 -2.56 -8.10
CA ALA A 179 4.70 -3.86 -7.95
C ALA A 179 4.67 -4.62 -9.28
N GLU A 180 4.21 -3.99 -10.37
CA GLU A 180 4.14 -4.57 -11.71
C GLU A 180 5.54 -4.99 -12.23
N GLY A 181 6.56 -4.19 -11.94
CA GLY A 181 7.95 -4.46 -12.31
C GLY A 181 8.59 -5.64 -11.56
N THR A 182 8.22 -5.85 -10.29
CA THR A 182 8.95 -6.75 -9.38
C THR A 182 8.21 -8.04 -9.02
N LEU A 183 6.87 -8.03 -9.01
CA LEU A 183 6.04 -9.19 -8.61
C LEU A 183 5.61 -10.07 -9.80
N LYS A 184 6.03 -9.73 -11.03
CA LYS A 184 5.70 -10.46 -12.26
C LYS A 184 6.29 -11.89 -12.32
N GLY A 185 5.66 -12.78 -13.08
CA GLY A 185 6.24 -14.07 -13.52
C GLY A 185 6.02 -15.28 -12.61
N GLY A 186 4.78 -15.79 -12.48
CA GLY A 186 4.48 -17.08 -11.82
C GLY A 186 4.76 -17.16 -10.31
N TYR A 187 4.41 -18.28 -9.67
CA TYR A 187 4.69 -18.53 -8.26
C TYR A 187 6.06 -19.21 -8.08
N THR A 188 6.92 -18.67 -7.21
CA THR A 188 8.32 -19.14 -7.02
C THR A 188 8.51 -20.10 -5.85
N MET A 189 7.47 -20.36 -5.05
CA MET A 189 7.55 -21.15 -3.80
C MET A 189 8.48 -20.58 -2.72
N ASP A 190 8.88 -19.32 -2.82
CA ASP A 190 9.65 -18.57 -1.83
C ASP A 190 9.10 -17.13 -1.69
N PHE A 191 9.81 -16.24 -0.99
CA PHE A 191 9.50 -14.81 -0.87
C PHE A 191 10.46 -13.92 -1.68
N SER A 192 11.14 -14.46 -2.70
CA SER A 192 12.17 -13.72 -3.44
C SER A 192 11.61 -12.47 -4.13
N LYS A 193 10.38 -12.55 -4.65
CA LYS A 193 9.70 -11.43 -5.30
C LYS A 193 9.21 -10.38 -4.34
N GLU A 194 8.58 -10.79 -3.24
CA GLU A 194 8.11 -9.90 -2.19
C GLU A 194 9.29 -9.17 -1.55
N ARG A 195 10.41 -9.87 -1.35
CA ARG A 195 11.68 -9.24 -0.95
C ARG A 195 12.17 -8.24 -1.98
N ASN A 196 12.18 -8.59 -3.27
CA ASN A 196 12.60 -7.66 -4.33
C ASN A 196 11.69 -6.42 -4.36
N PHE A 197 10.38 -6.58 -4.27
CA PHE A 197 9.40 -5.51 -4.20
C PHE A 197 9.65 -4.57 -3.01
N VAL A 198 9.78 -5.12 -1.80
CA VAL A 198 10.06 -4.33 -0.59
C VAL A 198 11.41 -3.63 -0.67
N ASN A 199 12.44 -4.29 -1.19
CA ASN A 199 13.76 -3.67 -1.37
C ASN A 199 13.71 -2.49 -2.35
N ASN A 200 12.93 -2.61 -3.44
CA ASN A 200 12.73 -1.51 -4.36
C ASN A 200 11.98 -0.35 -3.69
N ILE A 201 10.92 -0.61 -2.93
CA ILE A 201 10.24 0.42 -2.13
C ILE A 201 11.22 1.09 -1.14
N ALA A 202 12.01 0.29 -0.42
CA ALA A 202 12.95 0.78 0.59
C ALA A 202 14.02 1.70 -0.01
N ALA A 203 14.43 1.47 -1.26
CA ALA A 203 15.37 2.35 -1.96
C ALA A 203 14.83 3.79 -2.12
N TYR A 204 13.51 3.98 -2.19
CA TYR A 204 12.91 5.31 -2.36
C TYR A 204 12.61 5.99 -1.01
N ILE A 205 12.52 5.21 0.06
CA ILE A 205 12.16 5.70 1.40
C ILE A 205 13.39 5.86 2.31
N ASN A 206 14.56 5.40 1.85
CA ASN A 206 15.84 5.65 2.52
C ASN A 206 16.11 7.15 2.68
N SER A 207 16.69 7.55 3.81
CA SER A 207 17.14 8.91 4.09
C SER A 207 18.13 9.48 3.06
N ASP A 208 18.86 8.62 2.35
CA ASP A 208 19.80 9.04 1.30
C ASP A 208 19.11 9.43 -0.02
N ALA A 209 17.83 9.05 -0.22
CA ALA A 209 17.06 9.47 -1.36
C ALA A 209 16.53 10.91 -1.17
N ASP A 210 16.48 11.68 -2.24
CA ASP A 210 15.90 13.03 -2.24
C ASP A 210 14.41 13.00 -2.66
N PRO A 211 13.46 13.35 -1.78
CA PRO A 211 12.03 13.38 -2.10
C PRO A 211 11.69 14.26 -3.31
N GLN A 212 12.39 15.38 -3.50
CA GLN A 212 12.14 16.25 -4.65
C GLN A 212 12.53 15.57 -5.96
N LYS A 213 13.57 14.74 -5.95
CA LYS A 213 13.94 13.92 -7.11
C LYS A 213 12.94 12.81 -7.38
N ILE A 214 12.38 12.20 -6.33
CA ILE A 214 11.30 11.22 -6.51
C ILE A 214 10.11 11.87 -7.23
N GLU A 215 9.73 13.09 -6.83
CA GLU A 215 8.67 13.86 -7.50
C GLU A 215 8.98 14.21 -8.97
N MET A 216 10.27 14.29 -9.35
CA MET A 216 10.68 14.53 -10.74
C MET A 216 10.56 13.30 -11.64
N LEU A 217 10.48 12.09 -11.09
CA LEU A 217 10.54 10.84 -11.87
C LEU A 217 9.46 10.78 -12.95
N SER A 218 8.22 11.18 -12.67
CA SER A 218 7.16 11.18 -13.68
C SER A 218 7.47 12.11 -14.86
N LYS A 219 8.11 13.25 -14.61
CA LYS A 219 8.54 14.17 -15.67
C LYS A 219 9.69 13.58 -16.49
N ILE A 220 10.62 12.89 -15.83
CA ILE A 220 11.79 12.26 -16.48
C ILE A 220 11.38 11.05 -17.32
N ILE A 221 10.47 10.21 -16.80
CA ILE A 221 9.91 9.07 -17.54
C ILE A 221 9.22 9.58 -18.80
N LYS A 222 8.34 10.58 -18.66
CA LYS A 222 7.67 11.20 -19.81
C LYS A 222 8.66 11.80 -20.82
N LEU A 223 9.70 12.49 -20.34
CA LEU A 223 10.76 13.01 -21.21
C LEU A 223 11.44 11.87 -22.01
N GLY A 224 11.71 10.74 -21.38
CA GLY A 224 12.25 9.56 -22.04
C GLY A 224 11.31 8.98 -23.10
N GLU A 225 10.02 8.85 -22.78
CA GLU A 225 8.99 8.37 -23.71
C GLU A 225 8.79 9.29 -24.93
N ASP A 226 8.84 10.61 -24.71
CA ASP A 226 8.67 11.62 -25.76
C ASP A 226 9.95 11.82 -26.61
N THR A 227 11.09 11.28 -26.18
CA THR A 227 12.36 11.44 -26.90
C THR A 227 12.54 10.33 -27.95
N PRO A 228 12.76 10.66 -29.24
CA PRO A 228 12.86 9.67 -30.32
C PRO A 228 14.24 8.99 -30.36
N LEU A 229 14.60 8.30 -29.27
CA LEU A 229 15.83 7.53 -29.14
C LEU A 229 15.53 6.17 -28.53
N GLU A 230 15.68 5.11 -29.33
CA GLU A 230 15.34 3.73 -28.91
C GLU A 230 16.25 3.21 -27.78
N ASN A 231 17.54 3.56 -27.80
CA ASN A 231 18.53 3.06 -26.84
C ASN A 231 18.75 4.04 -25.67
N MET A 232 17.66 4.48 -25.05
CA MET A 232 17.71 5.27 -23.83
C MET A 232 17.55 4.38 -22.60
N SER A 233 18.43 4.53 -21.62
CA SER A 233 18.33 3.86 -20.33
C SER A 233 18.14 4.87 -19.20
N PHE A 234 17.35 4.50 -18.20
CA PHE A 234 17.13 5.31 -17.00
C PHE A 234 17.09 4.42 -15.77
N ASN A 235 17.93 4.74 -14.78
CA ASN A 235 17.88 4.16 -13.45
C ASN A 235 17.36 5.21 -12.46
N GLY A 236 16.10 5.05 -12.06
CA GLY A 236 15.44 5.96 -11.11
C GLY A 236 16.07 5.92 -9.71
N VAL A 237 16.54 4.76 -9.26
CA VAL A 237 17.19 4.61 -7.94
C VAL A 237 18.51 5.38 -7.91
N ASP A 238 19.35 5.22 -8.93
CA ASP A 238 20.61 5.97 -9.02
C ASP A 238 20.35 7.49 -9.11
N PHE A 239 19.28 7.88 -9.78
CA PHE A 239 18.89 9.28 -9.93
C PHE A 239 18.50 9.92 -8.58
N ILE A 240 17.60 9.28 -7.82
CA ILE A 240 17.09 9.86 -6.56
C ILE A 240 18.16 9.92 -5.46
N HIS A 241 19.20 9.08 -5.54
CA HIS A 241 20.36 9.11 -4.64
C HIS A 241 21.53 9.97 -5.15
N SER A 242 21.39 10.57 -6.34
CA SER A 242 22.44 11.43 -6.88
C SER A 242 22.63 12.69 -6.03
N LYS A 243 23.80 13.30 -6.11
CA LYS A 243 24.09 14.61 -5.46
C LYS A 243 23.83 15.82 -6.36
N ALA A 244 23.34 15.59 -7.58
CA ALA A 244 23.08 16.66 -8.55
C ALA A 244 22.00 17.62 -8.03
N PRO A 245 22.20 18.94 -8.06
CA PRO A 245 21.15 19.90 -7.70
C PRO A 245 19.94 19.78 -8.63
N ILE A 246 18.73 19.96 -8.09
CA ILE A 246 17.47 19.93 -8.87
C ILE A 246 17.53 20.91 -10.05
N SER A 247 18.05 22.13 -9.85
CA SER A 247 18.18 23.12 -10.91
C SER A 247 19.03 22.64 -12.09
N GLN A 248 20.13 21.93 -11.80
CA GLN A 248 20.98 21.34 -12.83
C GLN A 248 20.23 20.24 -13.59
N VAL A 249 19.49 19.39 -12.88
CA VAL A 249 18.65 18.36 -13.51
C VAL A 249 17.62 19.01 -14.44
N GLU A 250 16.93 20.05 -14.00
CA GLU A 250 15.94 20.77 -14.80
C GLU A 250 16.55 21.41 -16.06
N ASP A 251 17.74 21.99 -15.96
CA ASP A 251 18.45 22.53 -17.11
C ASP A 251 18.89 21.43 -18.08
N ASN A 252 19.40 20.32 -17.57
CA ASN A 252 19.75 19.15 -18.38
C ASN A 252 18.53 18.56 -19.09
N MET A 253 17.37 18.46 -18.42
CA MET A 253 16.13 17.97 -19.03
C MET A 253 15.72 18.76 -20.27
N LYS A 254 15.95 20.09 -20.30
CA LYS A 254 15.60 20.95 -21.45
C LYS A 254 16.39 20.60 -22.71
N VAL A 255 17.62 20.10 -22.56
CA VAL A 255 18.52 19.83 -23.68
C VAL A 255 18.52 18.36 -24.13
N VAL A 256 17.91 17.45 -23.37
CA VAL A 256 17.81 16.01 -23.71
C VAL A 256 17.29 15.78 -25.14
N PRO A 257 16.19 16.42 -25.60
CA PRO A 257 15.68 16.15 -26.96
C PRO A 257 16.67 16.57 -28.05
N GLN A 258 17.39 17.68 -27.85
CA GLN A 258 18.40 18.15 -28.78
C GLN A 258 19.62 17.22 -28.81
N VAL A 259 20.08 16.75 -27.64
CA VAL A 259 21.20 15.80 -27.56
C VAL A 259 20.81 14.49 -28.24
N ALA A 260 19.67 13.92 -27.88
CA ALA A 260 19.18 12.67 -28.43
C ALA A 260 19.02 12.68 -29.95
N ALA A 261 18.59 13.81 -30.55
CA ALA A 261 18.50 13.97 -32.00
C ALA A 261 19.86 13.92 -32.73
N ASN A 262 20.96 14.15 -32.01
CA ASN A 262 22.30 14.28 -32.58
C ASN A 262 23.25 13.11 -32.21
N ILE A 263 22.88 12.23 -31.28
CA ILE A 263 23.71 11.07 -30.93
C ILE A 263 23.47 9.90 -31.90
N LYS A 264 24.51 9.11 -32.16
CA LYS A 264 24.43 7.86 -32.94
C LYS A 264 24.68 6.61 -32.08
N GLY A 265 24.23 6.62 -30.83
CA GLY A 265 24.50 5.57 -29.86
C GLY A 265 23.54 5.61 -28.67
N ASP A 266 23.95 4.97 -27.58
CA ASP A 266 23.11 4.83 -26.38
C ASP A 266 23.18 6.09 -25.50
N LEU A 267 22.07 6.41 -24.84
CA LEU A 267 22.02 7.49 -23.84
C LEU A 267 21.66 6.91 -22.48
N ASN A 268 22.56 7.06 -21.52
CA ASN A 268 22.23 6.89 -20.10
C ASN A 268 21.64 8.20 -19.58
N LEU A 269 20.30 8.24 -19.50
CA LEU A 269 19.57 9.43 -19.08
C LEU A 269 19.90 9.80 -17.63
N THR A 270 20.09 8.83 -16.74
CA THR A 270 20.47 9.10 -15.35
C THR A 270 21.82 9.80 -15.29
N GLU A 271 22.82 9.29 -16.01
CA GLU A 271 24.15 9.89 -16.06
C GLU A 271 24.12 11.29 -16.67
N PHE A 272 23.37 11.47 -17.76
CA PHE A 272 23.22 12.75 -18.42
C PHE A 272 22.57 13.79 -17.50
N LEU A 273 21.45 13.44 -16.85
CA LEU A 273 20.73 14.36 -15.99
C LEU A 273 21.53 14.72 -14.73
N THR A 274 22.35 13.82 -14.21
CA THR A 274 23.05 14.01 -12.93
C THR A 274 24.46 14.57 -13.07
N ARG A 275 25.05 14.57 -14.28
CA ARG A 275 26.36 15.17 -14.54
C ARG A 275 26.23 16.59 -15.09
N ASN A 276 27.25 17.40 -14.80
CA ASN A 276 27.38 18.74 -15.37
C ASN A 276 27.70 18.60 -16.86
N VAL A 277 26.68 18.72 -17.70
CA VAL A 277 26.86 18.97 -19.13
C VAL A 277 26.91 20.47 -19.30
N ASN A 278 28.06 21.08 -18.97
CA ASN A 278 28.40 22.37 -19.55
C ASN A 278 28.64 22.11 -21.05
N LEU A 279 27.55 22.04 -21.82
CA LEU A 279 27.55 22.12 -23.27
C LEU A 279 27.75 23.60 -23.63
N TYR A 280 28.94 24.13 -23.35
CA TYR A 280 29.45 25.37 -23.90
C TYR A 280 30.58 25.06 -24.86
#